data_AF-A0A3Q0IY13-F1
#
_entry.id   AF-A0A3Q0IY13-F1
#
_cell.length_a   1.000
_cell.length_b   1.000
_cell.length_c   1.000
_cell.angle_alpha   90.00
_cell.angle_beta   90.00
_cell.angle_gamma   90.00
#
_symmetry.space_group_name_H-M   'P 1'
#
loop_
_entity.id
_entity.type
_entity.pdbx_description
1 polymer ?
#
loop_
_entity_poly.entity_id
_entity_poly.type
_entity_poly.pdbx_seq_one_letter_code
_entity_poly.pdbx_strand_id
1 'polypeptide(L)'
;MNNKMSDSTMNNTVGIVGSRRHEPTHPSMCPGTSTDLASLFECPVCFDYVLPPIIQCQSGHLVCSNCRPKLSCCSTCRGPLGNIRNLAMEKVAETVTFPCRYQMNGCNVVLLHTEKPEHEDACEYRPYHCPCPGASCKWSGALDQVMGHLNQSHKTITTLQGEDIVFLATDINLAGAVDWVMMQSCFGHHFMLVLEKQEIDGRQHFFAIVQLIGSRKQAEHFTYVK
;
A
#
# COMPACT_ATOMS: atom_id res chain seq x y z
N MET A 1 -38.60 56.27 44.61
CA MET A 1 -39.52 55.12 44.53
C MET A 1 -38.82 53.87 45.07
N ASN A 2 -39.46 53.22 46.02
CA ASN A 2 -39.13 51.96 46.71
C ASN A 2 -38.73 50.80 45.77
N ASN A 3 -37.77 49.92 46.12
CA ASN A 3 -37.94 48.65 46.89
C ASN A 3 -39.00 47.72 46.24
N LYS A 4 -38.88 46.39 46.11
CA LYS A 4 -38.10 45.36 46.82
C LYS A 4 -38.36 43.99 46.14
N MET A 5 -37.37 43.10 46.24
CA MET A 5 -37.41 41.66 46.59
C MET A 5 -38.69 40.82 46.42
N SER A 6 -38.50 39.60 45.88
CA SER A 6 -38.81 38.28 46.50
C SER A 6 -38.97 37.23 45.38
N ASP A 7 -38.86 35.93 45.57
CA ASP A 7 -38.14 35.02 46.47
C ASP A 7 -38.43 33.62 45.87
N SER A 8 -37.59 32.64 46.21
CA SER A 8 -37.91 31.21 46.38
C SER A 8 -38.90 30.49 45.42
N THR A 9 -38.48 29.34 44.87
CA THR A 9 -38.80 28.01 45.46
C THR A 9 -38.47 26.87 44.48
N MET A 10 -37.93 25.80 45.08
CA MET A 10 -37.68 24.44 44.60
C MET A 10 -38.81 23.78 43.79
N ASN A 11 -38.43 22.79 42.97
CA ASN A 11 -39.07 21.46 42.78
C ASN A 11 -38.59 20.86 41.43
N ASN A 12 -38.37 19.57 41.20
CA ASN A 12 -38.32 18.36 42.02
C ASN A 12 -37.61 17.28 41.17
N THR A 13 -36.71 16.54 41.81
CA THR A 13 -36.29 15.14 41.65
C THR A 13 -36.81 14.29 40.48
N VAL A 14 -35.92 13.60 39.75
CA VAL A 14 -35.90 12.12 39.59
C VAL A 14 -34.46 11.65 39.32
N GLY A 15 -33.90 10.85 40.21
CA GLY A 15 -32.67 10.10 39.97
C GLY A 15 -32.95 8.80 39.22
N ILE A 16 -32.06 8.42 38.31
CA ILE A 16 -31.97 7.05 37.79
C ILE A 16 -30.53 6.59 37.95
N VAL A 17 -30.41 5.45 38.62
CA VAL A 17 -29.21 4.73 39.02
C VAL A 17 -28.56 4.07 37.79
N GLY A 18 -27.24 3.93 37.85
CA GLY A 18 -26.37 3.68 36.71
C GLY A 18 -26.53 2.36 35.96
N SER A 19 -25.89 2.32 34.80
CA SER A 19 -25.37 1.10 34.19
C SER A 19 -24.02 1.43 33.58
N ARG A 20 -22.95 1.06 34.29
CA ARG A 20 -21.57 1.13 33.78
C ARG A 20 -21.47 0.19 32.59
N ARG A 21 -21.28 0.74 31.40
CA ARG A 21 -20.80 -0.06 30.26
C ARG A 21 -19.32 -0.33 30.52
N HIS A 22 -18.94 -1.60 30.51
CA HIS A 22 -17.55 -2.02 30.48
C HIS A 22 -16.91 -1.49 29.19
N GLU A 23 -16.04 -0.49 29.31
CA GLU A 23 -15.06 -0.21 28.28
C GLU A 23 -14.02 -1.34 28.26
N PRO A 24 -13.62 -1.85 27.07
CA PRO A 24 -12.54 -2.80 26.97
C PRO A 24 -11.25 -2.12 27.42
N THR A 25 -10.60 -2.70 28.42
CA THR A 25 -9.28 -2.27 28.90
C THR A 25 -8.24 -2.48 27.79
N HIS A 26 -7.92 -1.42 27.07
CA HIS A 26 -6.71 -1.35 26.27
C HIS A 26 -5.49 -1.44 27.23
N PRO A 27 -4.55 -2.38 27.03
CA PRO A 27 -3.32 -2.36 27.78
C PRO A 27 -2.55 -1.09 27.43
N SER A 28 -2.29 -0.27 28.44
CA SER A 28 -1.43 0.91 28.36
C SER A 28 -0.02 0.45 28.00
N MET A 29 0.35 0.54 26.71
CA MET A 29 1.72 0.33 26.27
C MET A 29 2.54 1.60 26.51
N CYS A 30 3.68 1.44 27.18
CA CYS A 30 4.66 2.51 27.33
C CYS A 30 5.18 2.93 25.93
N PRO A 31 5.18 4.23 25.55
CA PRO A 31 5.48 4.66 24.18
C PRO A 31 6.94 4.54 23.72
N GLY A 32 7.81 3.82 24.45
CA GLY A 32 9.26 3.91 24.28
C GLY A 32 10.00 2.61 23.92
N THR A 33 9.34 1.44 23.91
CA THR A 33 10.06 0.14 23.87
C THR A 33 10.00 -0.59 22.54
N SER A 34 8.92 -0.47 21.75
CA SER A 34 8.76 -1.27 20.52
C SER A 34 9.62 -0.75 19.36
N THR A 35 9.72 0.57 19.17
CA THR A 35 10.48 1.16 18.06
C THR A 35 11.97 0.90 18.18
N ASP A 36 12.52 0.95 19.40
CA ASP A 36 13.94 0.69 19.65
C ASP A 36 14.29 -0.78 19.37
N LEU A 37 13.41 -1.72 19.74
CA LEU A 37 13.57 -3.14 19.43
C LEU A 37 13.41 -3.45 17.94
N ALA A 38 12.53 -2.76 17.22
CA ALA A 38 12.34 -2.96 15.78
C ALA A 38 13.63 -2.69 14.99
N SER A 39 14.45 -1.73 15.43
CA SER A 39 15.74 -1.40 14.79
C SER A 39 16.72 -2.58 14.75
N LEU A 40 16.64 -3.50 15.74
CA LEU A 40 17.47 -4.71 15.79
C LEU A 40 17.16 -5.69 14.64
N PHE A 41 16.02 -5.53 13.98
CA PHE A 41 15.60 -6.33 12.85
C PHE A 41 15.92 -5.68 11.51
N GLU A 42 16.65 -4.57 11.44
CA GLU A 42 16.94 -3.94 10.15
C GLU A 42 17.93 -4.77 9.31
N CYS A 43 17.58 -5.00 8.05
CA CYS A 43 18.47 -5.63 7.10
C CYS A 43 19.54 -4.64 6.64
N PRO A 44 20.84 -4.92 6.81
CA PRO A 44 21.91 -3.99 6.46
C PRO A 44 22.08 -3.76 4.94
N VAL A 45 21.30 -4.47 4.11
CA VAL A 45 21.40 -4.40 2.64
C VAL A 45 20.29 -3.56 2.03
N CYS A 46 19.05 -3.77 2.45
CA CYS A 46 17.89 -3.07 1.91
C CYS A 46 17.24 -2.09 2.88
N PHE A 47 17.72 -2.02 4.13
CA PHE A 47 17.18 -1.18 5.20
C PHE A 47 15.70 -1.42 5.50
N ASP A 48 15.20 -2.61 5.12
CA ASP A 48 13.85 -3.09 5.46
C ASP A 48 13.96 -4.08 6.63
N TYR A 49 12.85 -4.34 7.32
CA TYR A 49 12.85 -5.22 8.48
C TYR A 49 12.97 -6.71 8.07
N VAL A 50 13.82 -7.43 8.79
CA VAL A 50 14.01 -8.87 8.70
C VAL A 50 12.88 -9.56 9.45
N LEU A 51 11.81 -9.88 8.74
CA LEU A 51 10.66 -10.60 9.29
C LEU A 51 10.86 -12.12 9.19
N PRO A 52 10.16 -12.92 10.02
CA PRO A 52 10.18 -14.38 9.93
C PRO A 52 9.91 -14.92 8.50
N PRO A 53 10.66 -15.93 8.01
CA PRO A 53 11.78 -16.60 8.67
C PRO A 53 13.04 -15.72 8.74
N ILE A 54 13.62 -15.57 9.94
CA ILE A 54 14.75 -14.68 10.18
C ILE A 54 16.05 -15.45 9.95
N ILE A 55 16.87 -14.99 9.00
CA ILE A 55 18.14 -15.63 8.64
C ILE A 55 19.30 -14.87 9.26
N GLN A 56 20.28 -15.61 9.78
CA GLN A 56 21.53 -15.08 10.32
C GLN A 56 22.76 -15.74 9.72
N CYS A 57 23.89 -15.03 9.73
CA CYS A 57 25.20 -15.64 9.47
C CYS A 57 25.73 -16.38 10.72
N GLN A 58 26.86 -17.09 10.59
CA GLN A 58 27.49 -17.79 11.71
C GLN A 58 27.89 -16.87 12.88
N SER A 59 28.10 -15.58 12.61
CA SER A 59 28.42 -14.56 13.63
C SER A 59 27.19 -13.86 14.21
N GLY A 60 25.97 -14.22 13.81
CA GLY A 60 24.73 -13.66 14.37
C GLY A 60 24.12 -12.45 13.65
N HIS A 61 24.71 -11.98 12.54
CA HIS A 61 24.16 -10.83 11.79
C HIS A 61 22.96 -11.24 10.95
N LEU A 62 21.87 -10.46 11.04
CA LEU A 62 20.62 -10.73 10.36
C LEU A 62 20.65 -10.25 8.90
N VAL A 63 19.98 -11.00 8.02
CA VAL A 63 19.74 -10.63 6.62
C VAL A 63 18.33 -11.08 6.22
N CYS A 64 17.57 -10.23 5.51
CA CYS A 64 16.22 -10.58 5.08
C CYS A 64 16.22 -11.64 3.98
N SER A 65 15.12 -12.40 3.89
CA SER A 65 14.91 -13.46 2.91
C SER A 65 15.08 -12.99 1.46
N ASN A 66 14.76 -11.72 1.17
CA ASN A 66 14.90 -11.13 -0.17
C ASN A 66 16.36 -10.81 -0.55
N CYS A 67 17.20 -10.46 0.43
CA CYS A 67 18.60 -10.13 0.21
C CYS A 67 19.50 -11.37 0.29
N ARG A 68 19.15 -12.34 1.13
CA ARG A 68 19.90 -13.59 1.32
C ARG A 68 20.35 -14.26 0.00
N PRO A 69 19.51 -14.51 -1.01
CA PRO A 69 19.92 -15.19 -2.24
C PRO A 69 20.85 -14.34 -3.13
N LYS A 70 20.92 -13.02 -2.91
CA LYS A 70 21.74 -12.08 -3.70
C LYS A 70 23.16 -11.94 -3.15
N LEU A 71 23.45 -12.56 -2.01
CA LEU A 71 24.71 -12.42 -1.29
C LEU A 71 25.48 -13.74 -1.25
N SER A 72 26.78 -13.68 -1.51
CA SER A 72 27.72 -14.79 -1.35
C SER A 72 28.32 -14.86 0.07
N CYS A 73 28.39 -13.73 0.79
CA CYS A 73 28.90 -13.65 2.16
C CYS A 73 28.11 -12.62 2.99
N CYS A 74 28.36 -12.59 4.31
CA CYS A 74 27.75 -11.61 5.22
C CYS A 74 28.17 -10.18 4.87
N SER A 75 27.19 -9.31 4.63
CA SER A 75 27.44 -7.88 4.36
C SER A 75 28.11 -7.17 5.55
N THR A 76 27.92 -7.67 6.77
CA THR A 76 28.49 -7.07 8.00
C THR A 76 29.87 -7.63 8.35
N CYS A 77 30.00 -8.96 8.51
CA CYS A 77 31.28 -9.57 8.95
C CYS A 77 32.09 -10.26 7.83
N ARG A 78 31.58 -10.30 6.60
CA ARG A 78 32.18 -11.01 5.44
C ARG A 78 32.36 -12.53 5.62
N GLY A 79 31.84 -13.09 6.70
CA GLY A 79 31.86 -14.53 6.96
C GLY A 79 30.81 -15.32 6.15
N PRO A 80 30.81 -16.66 6.28
CA PRO A 80 29.84 -17.53 5.62
C PRO A 80 28.41 -17.21 6.06
N LEU A 81 27.52 -16.97 5.08
CA LEU A 81 26.14 -16.60 5.36
C LEU A 81 25.28 -17.81 5.78
N GLY A 82 25.58 -19.00 5.25
CA GLY A 82 24.82 -20.22 5.54
C GLY A 82 23.31 -20.05 5.28
N ASN A 83 22.48 -20.94 5.79
CA ASN A 83 21.02 -20.76 5.79
C ASN A 83 20.49 -21.02 7.20
N ILE A 84 21.05 -20.29 8.16
CA ILE A 84 20.82 -20.51 9.58
C ILE A 84 19.63 -19.65 10.00
N ARG A 85 18.54 -20.28 10.45
CA ARG A 85 17.39 -19.57 11.01
C ARG A 85 17.67 -19.13 12.44
N ASN A 86 17.28 -17.91 12.78
CA ASN A 86 17.33 -17.40 14.13
C ASN A 86 15.96 -17.55 14.81
N LEU A 87 15.68 -18.77 15.31
CA LEU A 87 14.40 -19.08 15.97
C LEU A 87 14.15 -18.23 17.22
N ALA A 88 15.20 -17.77 17.89
CA ALA A 88 15.06 -16.87 19.04
C ALA A 88 14.54 -15.50 18.60
N MET A 89 15.14 -14.91 17.56
CA MET A 89 14.66 -13.64 17.01
C MET A 89 13.27 -13.77 16.37
N GLU A 90 12.91 -14.92 15.80
CA GLU A 90 11.55 -15.16 15.32
C GLU A 90 10.53 -15.06 16.48
N LYS A 91 10.83 -15.67 17.65
CA LYS A 91 9.98 -15.53 18.84
C LYS A 91 9.92 -14.11 19.38
N VAL A 92 11.03 -13.35 19.31
CA VAL A 92 11.03 -11.94 19.71
C VAL A 92 10.13 -11.14 18.76
N ALA A 93 10.19 -11.40 17.45
CA ALA A 93 9.37 -10.72 16.45
C ALA A 93 7.86 -10.86 16.70
N GLU A 94 7.40 -11.96 17.32
CA GLU A 94 5.99 -12.17 17.70
C GLU A 94 5.48 -11.11 18.70
N THR A 95 6.39 -10.44 19.42
CA THR A 95 6.06 -9.43 20.45
C THR A 95 6.42 -8.01 20.03
N VAL A 96 7.08 -7.84 18.88
CA VAL A 96 7.55 -6.55 18.38
C VAL A 96 6.66 -6.10 17.23
N THR A 97 6.29 -4.82 17.27
CA THR A 97 5.57 -4.18 16.17
C THR A 97 6.54 -3.38 15.30
N PHE A 98 6.29 -3.39 14.00
CA PHE A 98 7.15 -2.81 12.97
C PHE A 98 6.38 -1.71 12.24
N PRO A 99 7.00 -0.55 11.97
CA PRO A 99 6.36 0.47 11.15
C PRO A 99 6.20 -0.01 9.71
N CYS A 100 5.18 0.49 9.02
CA CYS A 100 4.97 0.24 7.60
C CYS A 100 6.18 0.69 6.77
N ARG A 101 6.55 -0.06 5.74
CA ARG A 101 7.68 0.29 4.86
C ARG A 101 7.50 1.62 4.13
N TYR A 102 6.26 2.08 3.98
CA TYR A 102 5.92 3.38 3.37
C TYR A 102 5.84 4.51 4.40
N GLN A 103 6.49 4.37 5.56
CA GLN A 103 6.55 5.41 6.58
C GLN A 103 7.12 6.72 6.04
N MET A 104 8.17 6.64 5.22
CA MET A 104 8.74 7.83 4.55
C MET A 104 7.77 8.51 3.58
N ASN A 105 6.75 7.79 3.11
CA ASN A 105 5.70 8.32 2.24
C ASN A 105 4.50 8.87 3.02
N GLY A 106 4.49 8.76 4.36
CA GLY A 106 3.44 9.29 5.24
C GLY A 106 2.65 8.24 6.01
N CYS A 107 2.94 6.94 5.85
CA CYS A 107 2.23 5.90 6.59
C CYS A 107 2.71 5.78 8.05
N ASN A 108 1.86 6.14 9.02
CA ASN A 108 2.19 6.04 10.44
C ASN A 108 1.73 4.73 11.11
N VAL A 109 1.30 3.74 10.32
CA VAL A 109 0.77 2.47 10.83
C VAL A 109 1.92 1.58 11.30
N VAL A 110 1.76 0.99 12.48
CA VAL A 110 2.73 0.11 13.14
C VAL A 110 2.02 -1.20 13.51
N LEU A 111 2.55 -2.34 13.06
CA LEU A 111 1.84 -3.63 13.01
C LEU A 111 2.74 -4.79 13.43
N LEU A 112 2.15 -5.92 13.83
CA LEU A 112 2.91 -7.17 13.97
C LEU A 112 3.39 -7.68 12.60
N HIS A 113 4.44 -8.49 12.60
CA HIS A 113 5.00 -9.05 11.37
C HIS A 113 3.99 -9.91 10.57
N THR A 114 2.97 -10.46 11.24
CA THR A 114 1.90 -11.27 10.62
C THR A 114 0.92 -10.44 9.81
N GLU A 115 0.66 -9.20 10.23
CA GLU A 115 -0.35 -8.31 9.64
C GLU A 115 0.27 -7.33 8.62
N LYS A 116 1.57 -7.05 8.78
CA LYS A 116 2.31 -6.10 7.94
C LYS A 116 2.23 -6.38 6.44
N PRO A 117 2.34 -7.62 5.91
CA PRO A 117 2.25 -7.87 4.47
C PRO A 117 0.90 -7.50 3.87
N GLU A 118 -0.19 -7.82 4.56
CA GLU A 118 -1.55 -7.49 4.11
C GLU A 118 -1.76 -5.97 4.07
N HIS A 119 -1.32 -5.27 5.12
CA HIS A 119 -1.34 -3.82 5.14
C HIS A 119 -0.53 -3.20 4.01
N GLU A 120 0.71 -3.67 3.78
CA GLU A 120 1.61 -3.08 2.78
C GLU A 120 1.14 -3.31 1.34
N ASP A 121 0.40 -4.37 1.06
CA ASP A 121 -0.21 -4.55 -0.26
C ASP A 121 -1.34 -3.53 -0.50
N ALA A 122 -2.13 -3.24 0.54
CA ALA A 122 -3.27 -2.33 0.50
C ALA A 122 -2.98 -0.89 0.99
N CYS A 123 -1.72 -0.55 1.28
CA CYS A 123 -1.37 0.71 1.90
C CYS A 123 -1.63 1.90 0.96
N GLU A 124 -2.36 2.90 1.44
CA GLU A 124 -2.70 4.10 0.66
C GLU A 124 -1.46 4.97 0.31
N TYR A 125 -0.37 4.82 1.06
CA TYR A 125 0.91 5.51 0.85
C TYR A 125 1.89 4.72 -0.04
N ARG A 126 1.49 3.54 -0.52
CA ARG A 126 2.28 2.74 -1.45
C ARG A 126 2.48 3.52 -2.77
N PRO A 127 3.71 3.62 -3.29
CA PRO A 127 3.95 4.22 -4.59
C PRO A 127 3.23 3.48 -5.72
N TYR A 128 2.65 4.24 -6.64
CA TYR A 128 2.08 3.74 -7.88
C TYR A 128 3.21 3.56 -8.89
N HIS A 129 3.21 2.42 -9.58
CA HIS A 129 4.04 2.22 -10.77
C HIS A 129 3.34 2.81 -11.99
N CYS A 130 4.11 3.13 -13.04
CA CYS A 130 3.54 3.55 -14.31
C CYS A 130 2.51 2.51 -14.80
N PRO A 131 1.25 2.90 -15.07
CA PRO A 131 0.20 1.98 -15.51
C PRO A 131 0.27 1.64 -17.01
N CYS A 132 1.19 2.26 -17.77
CA CYS A 132 1.29 2.02 -19.21
C CYS A 132 1.72 0.57 -19.50
N PRO A 133 1.02 -0.16 -20.39
CA PRO A 133 1.49 -1.45 -20.87
C PRO A 133 2.84 -1.33 -21.58
N GLY A 134 3.64 -2.38 -21.45
CA GLY A 134 5.04 -2.42 -21.90
C GLY A 134 6.05 -2.09 -20.80
N ALA A 135 7.08 -2.93 -20.67
CA ALA A 135 8.04 -2.89 -19.56
C ALA A 135 9.09 -1.76 -19.62
N SER A 136 8.94 -0.76 -20.51
CA SER A 136 9.98 0.25 -20.73
C SER A 136 9.99 1.34 -19.64
N CYS A 137 8.83 1.64 -19.03
CA CYS A 137 8.72 2.68 -18.02
C CYS A 137 8.94 2.13 -16.61
N LYS A 138 9.94 2.68 -15.91
CA LYS A 138 10.28 2.31 -14.52
C LYS A 138 9.86 3.37 -13.49
N TRP A 139 9.00 4.31 -13.91
CA TRP A 139 8.55 5.38 -13.02
C TRP A 139 7.73 4.80 -11.87
N SER A 140 7.92 5.38 -10.68
CA SER A 140 7.11 5.13 -9.49
C SER A 140 6.96 6.42 -8.69
N GLY A 141 5.77 6.70 -8.19
CA GLY A 141 5.51 7.92 -7.43
C GLY A 141 4.17 7.89 -6.68
N ALA A 142 3.78 9.03 -6.11
CA ALA A 142 2.48 9.17 -5.46
C ALA A 142 1.34 9.24 -6.50
N LEU A 143 0.10 8.97 -6.07
CA LEU A 143 -1.07 8.92 -6.96
C LEU A 143 -1.29 10.23 -7.74
N ASP A 144 -1.15 11.36 -7.07
CA ASP A 144 -1.29 12.70 -7.63
C ASP A 144 -0.24 13.02 -8.71
N GLN A 145 0.88 12.30 -8.71
CA GLN A 145 1.96 12.44 -9.69
C GLN A 145 1.75 11.58 -10.94
N VAL A 146 0.86 10.58 -10.90
CA VAL A 146 0.67 9.60 -12.00
C VAL A 146 0.25 10.31 -13.30
N MET A 147 -0.76 11.16 -13.26
CA MET A 147 -1.24 11.87 -14.45
C MET A 147 -0.21 12.85 -15.01
N GLY A 148 0.53 13.53 -14.12
CA GLY A 148 1.64 14.39 -14.52
C GLY A 148 2.72 13.60 -15.25
N HIS A 149 3.07 12.42 -14.74
CA HIS A 149 4.01 11.52 -15.38
C HIS A 149 3.53 11.05 -16.77
N LEU A 150 2.28 10.58 -16.88
CA LEU A 150 1.71 10.09 -18.15
C LEU A 150 1.73 11.19 -19.23
N ASN A 151 1.31 12.40 -18.91
CA ASN A 151 1.29 13.52 -19.85
C ASN A 151 2.69 13.93 -20.34
N GLN A 152 3.73 13.74 -19.51
CA GLN A 152 5.09 14.13 -19.84
C GLN A 152 5.87 13.04 -20.58
N SER A 153 5.71 11.80 -20.12
CA SER A 153 6.54 10.65 -20.53
C SER A 153 5.83 9.76 -21.57
N HIS A 154 4.50 9.83 -21.66
CA HIS A 154 3.66 9.00 -22.54
C HIS A 154 2.72 9.86 -23.39
N LYS A 155 3.28 10.85 -24.11
CA LYS A 155 2.54 11.84 -24.92
C LYS A 155 1.65 11.26 -26.02
N THR A 156 1.90 10.00 -26.40
CA THR A 156 1.11 9.28 -27.41
C THR A 156 -0.24 8.80 -26.87
N ILE A 157 -0.43 8.79 -25.54
CA ILE A 157 -1.68 8.39 -24.93
C ILE A 157 -2.70 9.53 -25.08
N THR A 158 -3.70 9.30 -25.93
CA THR A 158 -4.82 10.23 -26.11
C THR A 158 -5.72 10.22 -24.88
N THR A 159 -6.11 11.42 -24.42
CA THR A 159 -7.11 11.57 -23.34
C THR A 159 -8.43 12.11 -23.90
N LEU A 160 -9.53 11.39 -23.68
CA LEU A 160 -10.88 11.82 -24.03
C LEU A 160 -11.67 12.21 -22.76
N GLN A 161 -12.54 13.21 -22.90
CA GLN A 161 -13.42 13.68 -21.84
C GLN A 161 -14.83 13.14 -22.04
N GLY A 162 -15.53 12.81 -20.95
CA GLY A 162 -16.91 12.35 -20.98
C GLY A 162 -17.08 10.91 -20.50
N GLU A 163 -18.30 10.59 -20.05
CA GLU A 163 -18.67 9.24 -19.59
C GLU A 163 -18.87 8.25 -20.75
N ASP A 164 -19.37 8.74 -21.89
CA ASP A 164 -19.58 7.95 -23.10
C ASP A 164 -18.51 8.28 -24.15
N ILE A 165 -17.60 7.33 -24.37
CA ILE A 165 -16.53 7.44 -25.38
C ILE A 165 -16.47 6.18 -26.24
N VAL A 166 -15.90 6.32 -27.44
CA VAL A 166 -15.60 5.19 -28.33
C VAL A 166 -14.09 5.01 -28.41
N PHE A 167 -13.60 3.86 -27.94
CA PHE A 167 -12.20 3.50 -28.07
C PHE A 167 -11.94 2.79 -29.40
N LEU A 168 -11.40 3.53 -30.38
CA LEU A 168 -11.07 2.99 -31.69
C LEU A 168 -9.63 2.45 -31.71
N ALA A 169 -9.48 1.13 -31.76
CA ALA A 169 -8.20 0.48 -32.02
C ALA A 169 -7.95 0.39 -33.53
N THR A 170 -6.91 1.06 -34.02
CA THR A 170 -6.48 0.98 -35.43
C THR A 170 -5.50 -0.17 -35.64
N ASP A 171 -5.42 -0.67 -36.87
CA ASP A 171 -4.42 -1.68 -37.25
C ASP A 171 -4.44 -2.98 -36.43
N ILE A 172 -5.62 -3.41 -35.96
CA ILE A 172 -5.81 -4.63 -35.15
C ILE A 172 -5.26 -5.93 -35.80
N ASN A 173 -5.11 -5.91 -37.12
CA ASN A 173 -4.61 -7.04 -37.91
C ASN A 173 -3.07 -7.08 -38.00
N LEU A 174 -2.35 -6.11 -37.45
CA LEU A 174 -0.89 -6.10 -37.43
C LEU A 174 -0.37 -7.40 -36.78
N ALA A 175 0.66 -8.01 -37.36
CA ALA A 175 1.24 -9.25 -36.84
C ALA A 175 1.96 -9.02 -35.49
N GLY A 176 1.90 -10.01 -34.61
CA GLY A 176 2.51 -9.95 -33.28
C GLY A 176 1.63 -9.32 -32.20
N ALA A 177 2.24 -9.15 -31.01
CA ALA A 177 1.60 -8.54 -29.86
C ALA A 177 1.62 -7.00 -29.98
N VAL A 178 0.46 -6.38 -29.74
CA VAL A 178 0.26 -4.94 -29.85
C VAL A 178 -0.68 -4.48 -28.74
N ASP A 179 -0.34 -3.36 -28.10
CA ASP A 179 -1.15 -2.74 -27.06
C ASP A 179 -1.68 -1.39 -27.54
N TRP A 180 -2.98 -1.17 -27.37
CA TRP A 180 -3.62 0.12 -27.53
C TRP A 180 -3.99 0.67 -26.16
N VAL A 181 -3.68 1.95 -25.94
CA VAL A 181 -3.93 2.64 -24.67
C VAL A 181 -4.62 3.96 -24.93
N MET A 182 -5.65 4.22 -24.14
CA MET A 182 -6.36 5.49 -24.12
C MET A 182 -6.68 5.88 -22.68
N MET A 183 -6.70 7.18 -22.41
CA MET A 183 -7.21 7.71 -21.14
C MET A 183 -8.61 8.26 -21.33
N GLN A 184 -9.52 7.92 -20.43
CA GLN A 184 -10.83 8.53 -20.27
C GLN A 184 -10.82 9.40 -19.01
N SER A 185 -11.45 10.57 -19.08
CA SER A 185 -11.58 11.50 -17.97
C SER A 185 -13.05 11.84 -17.77
N CYS A 186 -13.61 11.42 -16.64
CA CYS A 186 -15.01 11.63 -16.26
C CYS A 186 -15.17 11.57 -14.74
N PHE A 187 -16.21 12.21 -14.20
CA PHE A 187 -16.51 12.26 -12.75
C PHE A 187 -15.34 12.76 -11.86
N GLY A 188 -14.43 13.55 -12.41
CA GLY A 188 -13.23 14.00 -11.69
C GLY A 188 -12.15 12.92 -11.52
N HIS A 189 -12.28 11.79 -12.22
CA HIS A 189 -11.35 10.66 -12.21
C HIS A 189 -10.80 10.38 -13.61
N HIS A 190 -9.69 9.64 -13.65
CA HIS A 190 -9.06 9.19 -14.88
C HIS A 190 -9.05 7.67 -14.94
N PHE A 191 -9.46 7.13 -16.08
CA PHE A 191 -9.54 5.70 -16.34
C PHE A 191 -8.65 5.37 -17.53
N MET A 192 -7.77 4.40 -17.37
CA MET A 192 -6.94 3.86 -18.44
C MET A 192 -7.67 2.70 -19.10
N LEU A 193 -7.92 2.82 -20.39
CA LEU A 193 -8.46 1.76 -21.23
C LEU A 193 -7.29 1.12 -21.96
N VAL A 194 -7.15 -0.19 -21.78
CA VAL A 194 -6.10 -0.99 -22.43
C VAL A 194 -6.78 -2.07 -23.26
N LEU A 195 -6.40 -2.15 -24.54
CA LEU A 195 -6.66 -3.30 -25.38
C LEU A 195 -5.32 -3.96 -25.68
N GLU A 196 -5.14 -5.19 -25.24
CA GLU A 196 -3.93 -5.96 -25.46
C GLU A 196 -4.24 -7.10 -26.44
N LYS A 197 -3.43 -7.21 -27.50
CA LYS A 197 -3.46 -8.35 -28.42
C LYS A 197 -2.31 -9.29 -28.07
N GLN A 198 -2.64 -10.52 -27.75
CA GLN A 198 -1.68 -11.60 -27.54
C GLN A 198 -1.80 -12.64 -28.65
N GLU A 199 -0.67 -13.24 -29.01
CA GLU A 199 -0.60 -14.35 -29.96
C GLU A 199 -0.09 -15.59 -29.22
N ILE A 200 -0.99 -16.54 -28.97
CA ILE A 200 -0.72 -17.77 -28.21
C ILE A 200 -1.04 -18.94 -29.13
N ASP A 201 -0.06 -19.80 -29.39
CA ASP A 201 -0.19 -20.97 -30.27
C ASP A 201 -0.75 -20.64 -31.67
N GLY A 202 -0.37 -19.49 -32.22
CA GLY A 202 -0.84 -19.01 -33.53
C GLY A 202 -2.30 -18.53 -33.56
N ARG A 203 -2.94 -18.38 -32.38
CA ARG A 203 -4.26 -17.78 -32.23
C ARG A 203 -4.13 -16.39 -31.63
N GLN A 204 -4.93 -15.46 -32.15
CA GLN A 204 -5.00 -14.09 -31.64
C GLN A 204 -6.06 -14.00 -30.55
N HIS A 205 -5.67 -13.47 -29.40
CA HIS A 205 -6.52 -13.18 -28.25
C HIS A 205 -6.50 -11.69 -27.96
N PHE A 206 -7.67 -11.11 -27.67
CA PHE A 206 -7.81 -9.70 -27.33
C PHE A 206 -8.33 -9.55 -25.90
N PHE A 207 -7.63 -8.77 -25.09
CA PHE A 207 -7.99 -8.48 -23.71
C PHE A 207 -8.27 -6.99 -23.57
N ALA A 208 -9.49 -6.64 -23.17
CA ALA A 208 -9.87 -5.26 -22.89
C ALA A 208 -10.02 -5.06 -21.39
N ILE A 209 -9.32 -4.08 -20.83
CA ILE A 209 -9.29 -3.78 -19.40
C ILE A 209 -9.51 -2.29 -19.21
N VAL A 210 -10.33 -1.94 -18.21
CA VAL A 210 -10.47 -0.56 -17.72
C VAL A 210 -9.89 -0.49 -16.32
N GLN A 211 -8.97 0.44 -16.09
CA GLN A 211 -8.29 0.64 -14.82
C GLN A 211 -8.50 2.08 -14.33
N LEU A 212 -9.03 2.25 -13.12
CA LEU A 212 -9.07 3.56 -12.46
C LEU A 212 -7.64 3.96 -12.02
N ILE A 213 -7.24 5.20 -12.31
CA ILE A 213 -6.09 5.85 -11.69
C ILE A 213 -6.53 6.40 -10.34
N GLY A 214 -6.50 5.54 -9.32
CA GLY A 214 -7.02 5.83 -7.99
C GLY A 214 -6.84 4.66 -7.03
N SER A 215 -7.35 4.84 -5.82
CA SER A 215 -7.37 3.78 -4.81
C SER A 215 -8.39 2.68 -5.15
N ARG A 216 -8.18 1.49 -4.60
CA ARG A 216 -9.13 0.36 -4.73
C ARG A 216 -10.53 0.72 -4.21
N LYS A 217 -10.61 1.43 -3.08
CA LYS A 217 -11.88 1.91 -2.53
C LYS A 217 -12.63 2.82 -3.50
N GLN A 218 -11.92 3.70 -4.21
CA GLN A 218 -12.54 4.54 -5.24
C GLN A 218 -13.03 3.70 -6.42
N ALA A 219 -12.26 2.68 -6.83
CA ALA A 219 -12.63 1.80 -7.95
C ALA A 219 -13.94 1.04 -7.71
N GLU A 220 -14.24 0.66 -6.45
CA GLU A 220 -15.48 -0.02 -6.07
C GLU A 220 -16.76 0.80 -6.33
N HIS A 221 -16.65 2.12 -6.51
CA HIS A 221 -17.78 3.00 -6.81
C HIS A 221 -18.13 3.08 -8.30
N PHE A 222 -17.36 2.40 -9.17
CA PHE A 222 -17.55 2.45 -10.62
C PHE A 222 -17.83 1.07 -11.21
N THR A 223 -18.59 1.05 -12.28
CA THR A 223 -18.78 -0.13 -13.13
C THR A 223 -18.52 0.27 -14.56
N TYR A 224 -17.87 -0.60 -15.31
CA TYR A 224 -17.51 -0.37 -16.70
C TYR A 224 -18.36 -1.27 -17.59
N VAL A 225 -18.98 -0.68 -18.60
CA VAL A 225 -19.80 -1.41 -19.57
C VAL A 225 -19.02 -1.55 -20.87
N LYS A 226 -19.13 -2.72 -21.50
CA LYS A 226 -18.49 -3.06 -22.77
C LYS A 226 -19.31 -2.57 -23.96
#